data_AF-A0A2V7PVH9-F1
#
_entry.id   AF-A0A2V7PVH9-F1
#
_cell.length_a   1.000
_cell.length_b   1.000
_cell.length_c   1.000
_cell.angle_alpha   90.00
_cell.angle_beta   90.00
_cell.angle_gamma   90.00
#
_symmetry.space_group_name_H-M   'P 1'
#
loop_
_entity.id
_entity.type
_entity.pdbx_description
1 polymer ?
#
loop_
_entity_poly.entity_id
_entity_poly.type
_entity_poly.pdbx_seq_one_letter_code
_entity_poly.pdbx_strand_id
1 'polypeptide(L)'
;MLAPWPALISAQDSAPDTIPFHAHQWAAQFGGGASFASLGLLRFTAPTRAWLLDFRFTGGHSHDRQYDQDTLVGDGYTSNANIDARIGRRFYQGRGKSVVSFQTIGLLGGFAHACSALKQPPFSGVLAPMAGPRARTESSAERI
;
A
#
# COMPACT_ATOMS: atom_id res chain seq x y z
N MET A 1 53.29 7.56 -6.64
CA MET A 1 52.03 6.81 -6.81
C MET A 1 50.89 7.79 -6.60
N LEU A 2 50.18 8.19 -7.65
CA LEU A 2 49.06 9.13 -7.59
C LEU A 2 47.75 8.32 -7.64
N ALA A 3 46.94 8.39 -6.59
CA ALA A 3 45.63 7.76 -6.55
C ALA A 3 44.61 8.67 -7.27
N PRO A 4 43.81 8.15 -8.21
CA PRO A 4 42.73 8.93 -8.82
C PRO A 4 41.57 9.03 -7.82
N TRP A 5 41.30 10.25 -7.35
CA TRP A 5 40.07 10.57 -6.62
C TRP A 5 38.89 10.44 -7.59
N PRO A 6 37.75 9.84 -7.21
CA PRO A 6 36.57 9.88 -8.06
C PRO A 6 36.04 11.32 -8.04
N ALA A 7 36.34 12.08 -9.08
CA ALA A 7 35.61 13.30 -9.38
C ALA A 7 34.20 12.88 -9.82
N LEU A 8 33.24 12.99 -8.92
CA LEU A 8 31.83 12.95 -9.28
C LEU A 8 31.55 14.21 -10.10
N ILE A 9 31.76 14.12 -11.42
CA ILE A 9 31.36 15.15 -12.37
C ILE A 9 29.83 15.11 -12.43
N SER A 10 29.16 15.92 -11.60
CA SER A 10 27.78 16.29 -11.91
C SER A 10 27.84 17.22 -13.10
N ALA A 11 27.49 16.74 -14.29
CA ALA A 11 27.20 17.61 -15.41
C ALA A 11 26.03 18.52 -14.99
N GLN A 12 26.33 19.79 -14.67
CA GLN A 12 25.31 20.81 -14.55
C GLN A 12 24.89 21.14 -15.97
N ASP A 13 23.81 20.50 -16.41
CA ASP A 13 23.14 20.86 -17.65
C ASP A 13 22.54 22.27 -17.43
N SER A 14 23.29 23.29 -17.84
CA SER A 14 22.90 24.70 -17.81
C SER A 14 21.86 25.00 -18.89
N ALA A 15 20.80 24.18 -18.96
CA ALA A 15 19.61 24.56 -19.69
C ALA A 15 19.03 25.81 -19.00
N PRO A 16 18.65 26.88 -19.75
CA PRO A 16 18.00 28.03 -19.14
C PRO A 16 16.83 27.54 -18.29
N ASP A 17 16.82 27.95 -17.03
CA ASP A 17 15.93 27.46 -15.96
C ASP A 17 14.50 27.95 -16.23
N THR A 18 13.87 27.45 -17.30
CA THR A 18 12.46 27.72 -17.67
C THR A 18 11.53 26.85 -16.85
N ILE A 19 11.73 26.81 -15.53
CA ILE A 19 10.77 26.19 -14.64
C ILE A 19 9.60 27.19 -14.51
N PRO A 20 8.36 26.80 -14.82
CA PRO A 20 7.22 27.72 -14.88
C PRO A 20 6.71 28.15 -13.50
N PHE A 21 7.41 27.83 -12.41
CA PHE A 21 6.97 28.08 -11.05
C PHE A 21 7.58 29.36 -10.50
N HIS A 22 6.80 30.10 -9.72
CA HIS A 22 7.25 31.33 -9.09
C HIS A 22 7.16 31.23 -7.57
N ALA A 23 8.00 32.01 -6.88
CA ALA A 23 7.91 32.15 -5.42
C ALA A 23 6.52 32.66 -5.02
N HIS A 24 6.03 32.21 -3.86
CA HIS A 24 4.73 32.59 -3.31
C HIS A 24 3.52 32.14 -4.14
N GLN A 25 3.67 31.12 -4.99
CA GLN A 25 2.54 30.43 -5.59
C GLN A 25 2.07 29.26 -4.72
N TRP A 26 0.78 28.96 -4.82
CA TRP A 26 0.18 27.74 -4.30
C TRP A 26 -0.15 26.82 -5.47
N ALA A 27 0.01 25.51 -5.28
CA ALA A 27 -0.47 24.52 -6.23
C ALA A 27 -1.09 23.34 -5.49
N ALA A 28 -2.07 22.71 -6.12
CA ALA A 28 -2.61 21.44 -5.66
C ALA A 28 -2.01 20.30 -6.50
N GLN A 29 -1.80 19.16 -5.87
CA GLN A 29 -1.37 17.92 -6.50
C GLN A 29 -2.43 16.86 -6.25
N PHE A 30 -2.76 16.11 -7.30
CA PHE A 30 -3.68 14.98 -7.21
C PHE A 30 -2.99 13.76 -7.82
N GLY A 31 -3.23 12.60 -7.23
CA GLY A 31 -2.74 11.31 -7.73
C GLY A 31 -3.80 10.25 -7.52
N GLY A 32 -3.82 9.24 -8.38
CA GLY A 32 -4.78 8.15 -8.29
C GLY A 32 -4.28 6.91 -9.00
N GLY A 33 -4.64 5.76 -8.45
CA GLY A 33 -4.42 4.45 -9.02
C GLY A 33 -5.51 3.48 -8.56
N ALA A 34 -5.41 2.21 -8.95
CA ALA A 34 -6.48 1.24 -8.72
C ALA A 34 -6.90 1.08 -7.24
N SER A 35 -5.98 1.30 -6.29
CA SER A 35 -6.19 1.09 -4.86
C SER A 35 -5.78 2.29 -4.00
N PHE A 36 -5.48 3.43 -4.63
CA PHE A 36 -5.07 4.63 -3.91
C PHE A 36 -5.55 5.92 -4.56
N ALA A 37 -5.74 6.93 -3.72
CA ALA A 37 -5.92 8.32 -4.12
C ALA A 37 -4.99 9.20 -3.28
N SER A 38 -4.53 10.31 -3.83
CA SER A 38 -3.72 11.28 -3.09
C SER A 38 -4.11 12.71 -3.41
N LEU A 39 -4.04 13.54 -2.39
CA LEU A 39 -4.30 14.97 -2.44
C LEU A 39 -3.19 15.70 -1.70
N GLY A 40 -2.54 16.64 -2.39
CA GLY A 40 -1.47 17.44 -1.83
C GLY A 40 -1.61 18.92 -2.13
N LEU A 41 -0.96 19.72 -1.30
CA LEU A 41 -0.83 21.16 -1.40
C LEU A 41 0.64 21.53 -1.39
N LEU A 42 1.01 22.44 -2.28
CA LEU A 42 2.35 22.96 -2.42
C LEU A 42 2.38 24.46 -2.20
N ARG A 43 3.38 24.94 -1.46
CA ARG A 43 3.70 26.35 -1.32
C ARG A 43 5.09 26.62 -1.86
N PHE A 44 5.16 27.26 -3.02
CA PHE A 44 6.42 27.64 -3.62
C PHE A 44 7.05 28.80 -2.84
N THR A 45 8.34 28.64 -2.58
CA THR A 45 9.19 29.64 -1.90
C THR A 45 10.31 30.14 -2.80
N ALA A 46 10.57 29.41 -3.88
CA ALA A 46 11.45 29.78 -4.99
C ALA A 46 10.99 28.99 -6.23
N PRO A 47 11.39 29.37 -7.45
CA PRO A 47 11.09 28.61 -8.67
C PRO A 47 11.45 27.13 -8.60
N THR A 48 12.51 26.80 -7.85
CA THR A 48 13.02 25.43 -7.69
C THR A 48 12.64 24.78 -6.36
N ARG A 49 11.87 25.45 -5.47
CA ARG A 49 11.64 24.97 -4.08
C ARG A 49 10.23 25.21 -3.59
N ALA A 50 9.59 24.15 -3.07
CA ALA A 50 8.28 24.22 -2.44
C ALA A 50 8.21 23.48 -1.11
N TRP A 51 7.38 23.97 -0.20
CA TRP A 51 6.84 23.14 0.87
C TRP A 51 5.75 22.23 0.30
N LEU A 52 5.70 21.00 0.78
CA LEU A 52 4.71 19.99 0.42
C LEU A 52 3.97 19.54 1.67
N LEU A 53 2.65 19.48 1.56
CA LEU A 53 1.77 18.69 2.41
C LEU A 53 1.00 17.74 1.50
N ASP A 54 1.00 16.44 1.77
CA ASP A 54 0.37 15.44 0.91
C ASP A 54 -0.31 14.36 1.75
N PHE A 55 -1.55 14.03 1.40
CA PHE A 55 -2.32 12.97 2.02
C PHE A 55 -2.56 11.88 1.00
N ARG A 56 -2.25 10.64 1.36
CA ARG A 56 -2.50 9.46 0.54
C ARG A 56 -3.47 8.55 1.26
N PHE A 57 -4.50 8.16 0.54
CA PHE A 57 -5.53 7.24 0.99
C PHE A 57 -5.34 5.94 0.23
N THR A 58 -5.22 4.82 0.93
CA THR A 58 -5.26 3.49 0.34
C THR A 58 -6.37 2.69 0.98
N GLY A 59 -7.00 1.81 0.20
CA GLY A 59 -8.09 1.00 0.72
C GLY A 59 -8.29 -0.25 -0.12
N GLY A 60 -8.76 -1.30 0.54
CA GLY A 60 -9.06 -2.58 -0.08
C GLY A 60 -10.26 -3.23 0.59
N HIS A 61 -10.97 -4.02 -0.22
CA HIS A 61 -12.04 -4.89 0.24
C HIS A 61 -11.93 -6.20 -0.53
N SER A 62 -11.85 -7.32 0.18
CA SER A 62 -11.92 -8.65 -0.41
C SER A 62 -12.94 -9.50 0.32
N HIS A 63 -13.57 -10.37 -0.46
CA HIS A 63 -14.62 -11.28 -0.04
C HIS A 63 -14.15 -12.69 -0.36
N ASP A 64 -13.96 -13.50 0.67
CA ASP A 64 -13.53 -14.89 0.55
C ASP A 64 -14.69 -15.81 0.92
N ARG A 65 -15.07 -16.70 0.00
CA ARG A 65 -16.07 -17.74 0.25
C ARG A 65 -15.38 -19.09 0.30
N GLN A 66 -15.58 -19.82 1.38
CA GLN A 66 -15.09 -21.17 1.57
C GLN A 66 -16.23 -22.16 1.34
N TYR A 67 -16.01 -23.07 0.38
CA TYR A 67 -16.92 -24.14 0.04
C TYR A 67 -16.31 -25.49 0.42
N ASP A 68 -17.12 -26.37 1.00
CA ASP A 68 -16.85 -27.80 1.09
C ASP A 68 -17.84 -28.52 0.16
N GLN A 69 -17.33 -29.08 -0.93
CA GLN A 69 -18.12 -29.50 -2.09
C GLN A 69 -19.01 -28.36 -2.60
N ASP A 70 -20.33 -28.46 -2.46
CA ASP A 70 -21.32 -27.44 -2.82
C ASP A 70 -21.85 -26.65 -1.61
N THR A 71 -21.38 -26.96 -0.41
CA THR A 71 -21.85 -26.33 0.82
C THR A 71 -20.96 -25.15 1.18
N LEU A 72 -21.54 -23.96 1.32
CA LEU A 72 -20.83 -22.80 1.87
C LEU A 72 -20.54 -23.06 3.35
N VAL A 73 -19.27 -23.28 3.70
CA VAL A 73 -18.81 -23.58 5.07
C VAL A 73 -18.19 -22.37 5.78
N GLY A 74 -17.87 -21.31 5.04
CA GLY A 74 -17.36 -20.09 5.61
C GLY A 74 -17.54 -18.92 4.65
N ASP A 75 -17.94 -17.78 5.20
CA ASP A 75 -18.04 -16.53 4.45
C ASP A 75 -17.24 -15.45 5.18
N GLY A 76 -16.16 -14.99 4.58
CA GLY A 76 -15.20 -14.08 5.19
C GLY A 76 -15.08 -12.78 4.41
N TYR A 77 -14.98 -11.65 5.11
CA TYR A 77 -14.60 -10.39 4.48
C TYR A 77 -13.43 -9.77 5.20
N THR A 78 -12.55 -9.13 4.42
CA THR A 78 -11.44 -8.32 4.92
C THR A 78 -11.53 -6.94 4.29
N SER A 79 -11.46 -5.91 5.12
CA SER A 79 -11.42 -4.53 4.68
C SER A 79 -10.27 -3.81 5.37
N ASN A 80 -9.50 -3.08 4.58
CA ASN A 80 -8.40 -2.27 5.07
C ASN A 80 -8.50 -0.86 4.50
N ALA A 81 -8.15 0.12 5.33
CA ALA A 81 -8.07 1.52 4.96
C ALA A 81 -6.87 2.14 5.65
N ASN A 82 -5.99 2.77 4.87
CA ASN A 82 -4.82 3.45 5.40
C ASN A 82 -4.82 4.89 4.93
N ILE A 83 -4.35 5.77 5.82
CA ILE A 83 -4.15 7.19 5.53
C ILE A 83 -2.70 7.50 5.86
N ASP A 84 -1.94 7.94 4.87
CA ASP A 84 -0.60 8.47 5.04
C ASP A 84 -0.64 10.00 4.90
N ALA A 85 0.09 10.70 5.76
CA ALA A 85 0.35 12.13 5.65
C ALA A 85 1.86 12.37 5.52
N ARG A 86 2.24 13.16 4.51
CA ARG A 86 3.61 13.57 4.25
C ARG A 86 3.72 15.08 4.34
N ILE A 87 4.71 15.55 5.09
CA ILE A 87 5.10 16.96 5.11
C ILE A 87 6.59 17.06 4.79
N GLY A 88 6.97 17.99 3.92
CA GLY A 88 8.38 18.09 3.54
C GLY A 88 8.71 19.22 2.60
N ARG A 89 9.96 19.18 2.15
CA ARG A 89 10.55 20.12 1.21
C ARG A 89 10.77 19.44 -0.13
N ARG A 90 10.25 20.05 -1.20
CA ARG A 90 10.39 19.60 -2.58
C ARG A 90 11.34 20.51 -3.34
N PHE A 91 12.26 19.89 -4.08
CA PHE A 91 13.25 20.52 -4.93
C PHE A 91 12.98 20.12 -6.38
N TYR A 92 12.92 21.11 -7.27
CA TYR A 92 12.65 20.94 -8.69
C TYR A 92 13.91 21.15 -9.50
N GLN A 93 14.04 20.38 -10.57
CA GLN A 93 15.13 20.44 -11.55
C GLN A 93 14.49 20.36 -12.94
N GLY A 94 14.72 21.37 -13.77
CA GLY A 94 14.30 21.34 -15.17
C GLY A 94 14.98 20.18 -15.91
N ARG A 95 14.21 19.36 -16.62
CA ARG A 95 14.70 18.31 -17.52
C ARG A 95 14.16 18.56 -18.92
N GLY A 96 14.87 19.41 -19.67
CA GLY A 96 14.46 19.84 -21.01
C GLY A 96 13.37 20.92 -21.01
N LYS A 97 12.69 21.10 -22.14
CA LYS A 97 11.82 22.27 -22.39
C LYS A 97 10.46 22.24 -21.69
N SER A 98 9.96 21.07 -21.28
CA SER A 98 8.57 20.92 -20.81
C SER A 98 8.38 19.95 -19.64
N VAL A 99 9.46 19.29 -19.20
CA VAL A 99 9.40 18.30 -18.13
C VAL A 99 10.26 18.78 -16.96
N VAL A 100 9.71 18.70 -15.75
CA VAL A 100 10.40 19.04 -14.52
C VAL A 100 10.47 17.81 -13.64
N SER A 101 11.68 17.41 -13.26
CA SER A 101 11.89 16.38 -12.24
C SER A 101 11.92 17.00 -10.84
N PHE A 102 11.56 16.21 -9.83
CA PHE A 102 11.62 16.67 -8.45
C PHE A 102 12.09 15.59 -7.50
N GLN A 103 12.64 16.04 -6.37
CA GLN A 103 12.98 15.22 -5.21
C GLN A 103 12.31 15.83 -3.98
N THR A 104 11.87 15.01 -3.04
CA THR A 104 11.23 15.48 -1.80
C THR A 104 11.92 14.85 -0.60
N ILE A 105 12.26 15.69 0.38
CA ILE A 105 12.78 15.27 1.68
C ILE A 105 11.75 15.68 2.72
N GLY A 106 11.33 14.77 3.58
CA GLY A 106 10.27 15.07 4.54
C GLY A 106 9.97 13.93 5.50
N LEU A 107 8.98 14.19 6.35
CA LEU A 107 8.44 13.22 7.28
C LEU A 107 7.20 12.58 6.69
N LEU A 108 7.05 11.29 6.94
CA LEU A 108 5.89 10.49 6.57
C LEU A 108 5.33 9.85 7.84
N GLY A 109 4.07 10.11 8.13
CA GLY A 109 3.31 9.42 9.17
C GLY A 109 2.10 8.74 8.56
N GLY A 110 1.62 7.68 9.19
CA GLY A 110 0.46 6.94 8.67
C GLY A 110 -0.36 6.30 9.77
N PHE A 111 -1.64 6.11 9.46
CA PHE A 111 -2.59 5.34 10.25
C PHE A 111 -3.17 4.23 9.38
N ALA A 112 -3.27 3.03 9.93
CA ALA A 112 -3.84 1.88 9.26
C ALA A 112 -4.99 1.32 10.10
N HIS A 113 -6.10 1.04 9.43
CA HIS A 113 -7.25 0.35 9.98
C HIS A 113 -7.51 -0.91 9.16
N ALA A 114 -7.65 -2.05 9.84
CA ALA A 114 -8.00 -3.32 9.24
C ALA A 114 -9.12 -3.98 10.05
N CYS A 115 -10.11 -4.51 9.33
CA CYS A 115 -11.21 -5.26 9.90
C CYS A 115 -11.38 -6.55 9.10
N SER A 116 -11.60 -7.65 9.81
CA SER A 116 -11.86 -8.95 9.22
C SER A 116 -12.95 -9.65 10.01
N ALA A 117 -13.89 -10.28 9.33
CA ALA A 117 -14.83 -11.18 9.99
C ALA A 117 -14.97 -12.48 9.21
N LEU A 118 -15.18 -13.57 9.94
CA LEU A 118 -15.53 -14.87 9.42
C LEU A 118 -16.92 -15.23 9.95
N LYS A 119 -17.86 -15.45 9.05
CA LYS A 119 -19.19 -15.98 9.38
C LYS A 119 -19.19 -17.47 9.09
N GLN A 120 -19.23 -18.28 10.15
CA GLN A 120 -19.54 -19.70 10.03
C GLN A 120 -21.06 -19.86 9.92
N PRO A 121 -21.58 -20.70 9.00
CA PRO A 121 -22.99 -21.01 8.96
C PRO A 121 -23.44 -21.67 10.28
N PRO A 122 -24.69 -21.47 10.73
CA PRO A 122 -25.22 -22.05 11.96
C PRO A 122 -25.30 -23.59 11.93
N PHE A 123 -25.03 -24.21 10.79
CA PHE A 123 -25.03 -25.66 10.61
C PHE A 123 -23.61 -26.23 10.65
N SER A 124 -22.84 -25.94 11.70
CA SER A 124 -21.83 -26.91 12.16
C SER A 124 -22.53 -27.96 13.01
N GLY A 125 -23.55 -28.58 12.41
CA GLY A 125 -24.25 -29.71 12.99
C GLY A 125 -23.39 -30.94 12.75
N VAL A 126 -22.34 -31.12 13.56
CA VAL A 126 -21.91 -32.49 13.85
C VAL A 126 -23.11 -33.11 14.56
N LEU A 127 -23.90 -33.88 13.81
CA LEU A 127 -24.74 -34.93 14.38
C LEU A 127 -23.82 -35.70 15.33
N ALA A 128 -24.00 -35.48 16.63
CA ALA A 128 -23.38 -36.32 17.64
C ALA A 128 -23.69 -37.76 17.23
N PRO A 129 -22.70 -38.63 16.99
CA PRO A 129 -22.99 -40.02 16.71
C PRO A 129 -23.75 -40.54 17.93
N MET A 130 -25.04 -40.85 17.71
CA MET A 130 -25.88 -41.53 18.69
C MET A 130 -25.10 -42.74 19.18
N ALA A 131 -24.91 -42.82 20.49
CA ALA A 131 -24.20 -43.91 21.15
C ALA A 131 -24.71 -45.26 20.63
N GLY A 132 -23.84 -46.01 19.96
CA GLY A 132 -24.19 -47.28 19.34
C GLY A 132 -24.41 -48.41 20.34
N PRO A 133 -25.00 -49.54 19.92
CA PRO A 133 -24.75 -50.81 20.57
C PRO A 133 -23.40 -51.38 20.11
N ARG A 134 -22.57 -51.72 21.09
CA ARG A 134 -21.22 -52.27 20.99
C ARG A 134 -21.22 -53.58 20.18
N ALA A 135 -20.73 -53.56 18.95
CA ALA A 135 -20.48 -54.78 18.17
C ALA A 135 -18.99 -55.15 18.22
N ARG A 136 -18.77 -56.41 18.59
CA ARG A 136 -17.53 -57.13 18.90
C ARG A 136 -16.54 -57.11 17.73
N THR A 137 -15.31 -56.66 17.96
CA THR A 137 -14.16 -56.92 17.08
C THR A 137 -13.62 -58.32 17.34
N GLU A 138 -13.68 -59.19 16.34
CA GLU A 138 -12.97 -60.47 16.34
C GLU A 138 -11.52 -60.24 15.89
N SER A 139 -10.57 -60.73 16.71
CA SER A 139 -9.14 -60.72 16.44
C SER A 139 -8.76 -62.07 15.84
N SER A 140 -8.45 -62.12 14.54
CA SER A 140 -7.69 -63.23 13.96
C SER A 140 -6.23 -62.79 13.84
N ALA A 141 -5.39 -63.35 14.71
CA ALA A 141 -3.96 -63.14 14.71
C ALA A 141 -3.31 -64.12 13.72
N GLU A 142 -2.62 -63.56 12.73
CA GLU A 142 -1.70 -64.25 11.83
C GLU A 142 -0.48 -64.74 12.64
N ARG A 143 -0.23 -66.05 12.62
CA ARG A 143 1.02 -66.67 13.11
C ARG A 143 1.87 -67.04 11.90
N ILE A 144 3.13 -66.62 11.99
CA ILE A 144 4.34 -66.96 11.22
C ILE A 144 4.23 -68.25 10.41
#